data_AF-A0A1Q3PB45-F1
#
_entry.id   AF-A0A1Q3PB45-F1
#
_cell.length_a   1.000
_cell.length_b   1.000
_cell.length_c   1.000
_cell.angle_alpha   90.00
_cell.angle_beta   90.00
_cell.angle_gamma   90.00
#
_symmetry.space_group_name_H-M   'P 1'
#
loop_
_entity.id
_entity.type
_entity.pdbx_description
1 polymer ?
#
loop_
_entity_poly.entity_id
_entity_poly.type
_entity_poly.pdbx_seq_one_letter_code
_entity_poly.pdbx_strand_id
1 'polypeptide(L)'
;MQDFIKIAKTDWEPANRLIVTHISGDMDKDDVIRWEKSLYNALDRIEDGGTFRIFVNLHGFTAANLDAHKHFRSIVPLTLADYGWKVGYLAMFEEEASQVTFRNKRGIRCLTAAHCHQDETKISKYESLYSSVSERFFTDPQKAEAWIRSAAQAPS
;
A
#
# COMPACT_ATOMS: atom_id res chain seq x y z
N MET A 1 -2.96 30.62 5.90
CA MET A 1 -3.06 29.17 6.16
C MET A 1 -2.95 28.53 4.79
N GLN A 2 -1.84 27.86 4.48
CA GLN A 2 -1.79 27.07 3.25
C GLN A 2 -2.63 25.83 3.52
N ASP A 3 -3.79 25.74 2.89
CA ASP A 3 -4.54 24.50 2.85
C ASP A 3 -3.68 23.48 2.11
N PHE A 4 -3.01 22.60 2.86
CA PHE A 4 -2.35 21.46 2.26
C PHE A 4 -3.44 20.63 1.57
N ILE A 5 -3.33 20.50 0.25
CA ILE A 5 -4.28 19.73 -0.55
C ILE A 5 -4.26 18.29 -0.04
N LYS A 6 -5.37 17.86 0.58
CA LYS A 6 -5.58 16.47 0.97
C LYS A 6 -5.68 15.60 -0.27
N ILE A 7 -4.95 14.49 -0.29
CA ILE A 7 -5.04 13.45 -1.30
C ILE A 7 -5.52 12.17 -0.63
N ALA A 8 -6.54 11.54 -1.20
CA ALA A 8 -7.12 10.28 -0.75
C ALA A 8 -7.70 9.54 -1.95
N LYS A 9 -6.84 8.90 -2.76
CA LYS A 9 -7.27 8.27 -4.02
C LYS A 9 -6.49 7.01 -4.36
N THR A 10 -7.10 6.18 -5.20
CA THR A 10 -6.47 5.01 -5.79
C THR A 10 -6.88 4.87 -7.25
N ASP A 11 -5.89 4.59 -8.10
CA ASP A 11 -6.08 4.37 -9.53
C ASP A 11 -5.67 2.92 -9.89
N TRP A 12 -6.47 2.27 -10.75
CA TRP A 12 -6.13 1.00 -11.40
C TRP A 12 -5.70 1.25 -12.84
N GLU A 13 -4.48 0.87 -13.18
CA GLU A 13 -3.88 0.96 -14.50
C GLU A 13 -3.84 -0.43 -15.16
N PRO A 14 -4.86 -0.83 -15.94
CA PRO A 14 -4.97 -2.20 -16.44
C PRO A 14 -3.81 -2.59 -17.38
N ALA A 15 -3.33 -1.67 -18.21
CA ALA A 15 -2.22 -1.92 -19.13
C ALA A 15 -0.92 -2.29 -18.40
N ASN A 16 -0.73 -1.78 -17.18
CA ASN A 16 0.43 -2.05 -16.35
C ASN A 16 0.15 -3.09 -15.26
N ARG A 17 -1.09 -3.56 -15.13
CA ARG A 17 -1.56 -4.32 -13.95
C ARG A 17 -1.11 -3.68 -12.62
N LEU A 18 -1.25 -2.36 -12.51
CA LEU A 18 -0.72 -1.58 -11.40
C LEU A 18 -1.83 -0.84 -10.66
N ILE A 19 -1.93 -1.07 -9.36
CA ILE A 19 -2.68 -0.24 -8.42
C ILE A 19 -1.75 0.85 -7.90
N VAL A 20 -2.14 2.12 -8.02
CA VAL A 20 -1.43 3.25 -7.40
C VAL A 20 -2.36 3.87 -6.38
N THR A 21 -2.01 3.75 -5.10
CA THR A 21 -2.80 4.30 -4.00
C THR A 21 -2.02 5.40 -3.28
N HIS A 22 -2.67 6.54 -3.04
CA HIS A 22 -2.04 7.71 -2.45
C HIS A 22 -2.95 8.36 -1.40
N ILE A 23 -2.40 8.50 -0.19
CA ILE A 23 -2.97 9.31 0.89
C ILE A 23 -1.91 10.29 1.43
N SER A 24 -2.24 11.58 1.52
CA SER A 24 -1.30 12.63 1.93
C SER A 24 -1.98 13.91 2.41
N GLY A 25 -1.50 14.50 3.50
CA GLY A 25 -2.09 15.62 4.23
C GLY A 25 -2.53 15.23 5.65
N ASP A 26 -3.16 16.17 6.36
CA ASP A 26 -3.72 15.96 7.70
C ASP A 26 -5.08 15.27 7.61
N MET A 27 -5.08 13.94 7.77
CA MET A 27 -6.22 13.07 7.50
C MET A 27 -7.02 12.74 8.75
N ASP A 28 -8.31 13.05 8.74
CA ASP A 28 -9.23 12.53 9.73
C ASP A 28 -9.69 11.11 9.37
N LYS A 29 -10.59 10.55 10.18
CA LYS A 29 -11.08 9.18 9.97
C LYS A 29 -11.91 9.06 8.68
N ASP A 30 -12.66 10.09 8.31
CA ASP A 30 -13.50 10.07 7.11
C ASP A 30 -12.64 10.13 5.85
N ASP A 31 -11.54 10.88 5.87
CA ASP A 31 -10.52 10.86 4.83
C ASP A 31 -9.93 9.47 4.62
N VAL A 32 -9.54 8.79 5.71
CA VAL A 32 -8.98 7.43 5.65
C VAL A 32 -10.02 6.45 5.10
N ILE A 33 -11.29 6.55 5.51
CA ILE A 33 -12.39 5.72 4.99
C ILE A 33 -12.61 5.99 3.49
N ARG A 34 -12.54 7.25 3.04
CA ARG A 34 -12.64 7.59 1.61
C ARG A 34 -11.50 6.96 0.81
N TRP A 35 -10.28 7.05 1.32
CA TRP A 35 -9.12 6.42 0.71
C TRP A 35 -9.27 4.89 0.65
N GLU A 36 -9.68 4.25 1.74
CA GLU A 36 -9.96 2.81 1.81
C GLU A 36 -10.98 2.36 0.77
N LYS A 37 -12.12 3.07 0.67
CA LYS A 37 -13.15 2.80 -0.35
C LYS A 37 -12.59 2.95 -1.76
N SER A 38 -11.75 3.96 -2.00
CA SER A 38 -11.10 4.12 -3.31
C SER A 38 -10.18 2.95 -3.66
N LEU A 39 -9.45 2.42 -2.67
CA LEU A 39 -8.59 1.26 -2.82
C LEU A 39 -9.40 0.02 -3.19
N TYR A 40 -10.49 -0.25 -2.47
CA TYR A 40 -11.37 -1.39 -2.77
C TYR A 40 -12.06 -1.26 -4.13
N ASN A 41 -12.52 -0.07 -4.50
CA ASN A 41 -13.10 0.16 -5.83
C ASN A 41 -12.08 -0.09 -6.95
N ALA A 42 -10.79 0.23 -6.75
CA ALA A 42 -9.76 -0.05 -7.73
C ALA A 42 -9.45 -1.55 -7.83
N LEU A 43 -9.39 -2.25 -6.69
CA LEU A 43 -9.18 -3.69 -6.63
C LEU A 43 -10.34 -4.48 -7.23
N ASP A 44 -11.58 -4.01 -7.07
CA ASP A 44 -12.76 -4.68 -7.65
C ASP A 44 -12.74 -4.69 -9.18
N ARG A 45 -12.01 -3.76 -9.81
CA ARG A 45 -11.83 -3.69 -11.27
C ARG A 45 -10.83 -4.71 -11.83
N ILE A 46 -10.11 -5.43 -10.98
CA ILE A 46 -9.23 -6.53 -11.39
C ILE A 46 -10.12 -7.74 -11.73
N GLU A 47 -9.83 -8.41 -12.84
CA GLU A 47 -10.52 -9.62 -13.26
C GLU A 47 -10.30 -10.79 -12.27
N ASP A 48 -11.28 -11.71 -12.19
CA ASP A 48 -11.15 -12.93 -11.40
C ASP A 48 -9.95 -13.75 -11.87
N GLY A 49 -9.18 -14.31 -10.92
CA GLY A 49 -7.93 -15.00 -11.21
C GLY A 49 -6.78 -14.09 -11.68
N GLY A 50 -7.00 -12.78 -11.73
CA GLY A 50 -6.04 -11.78 -12.20
C GLY A 50 -4.84 -11.60 -11.28
N THR A 51 -3.91 -10.77 -11.73
CA THR A 51 -2.75 -10.36 -10.93
C THR A 51 -2.57 -8.86 -10.95
N PHE A 52 -1.99 -8.34 -9.87
CA PHE A 52 -1.63 -6.93 -9.80
C PHE A 52 -0.32 -6.70 -9.07
N ARG A 53 0.22 -5.51 -9.25
CA ARG A 53 1.29 -4.92 -8.46
C ARG A 53 0.74 -3.66 -7.82
N ILE A 54 1.33 -3.23 -6.71
CA ILE A 54 0.82 -2.07 -5.99
C ILE A 54 1.94 -1.09 -5.61
N PHE A 55 1.64 0.19 -5.79
CA PHE A 55 2.38 1.28 -5.18
C PHE A 55 1.53 1.91 -4.08
N VAL A 56 2.00 1.82 -2.83
CA VAL A 56 1.39 2.44 -1.66
C VAL A 56 2.17 3.70 -1.32
N ASN A 57 1.65 4.86 -1.73
CA ASN A 57 2.25 6.16 -1.44
C ASN A 57 1.59 6.79 -0.21
N LEU A 58 2.30 6.77 0.92
CA LEU A 58 1.90 7.39 2.18
C LEU A 58 2.69 8.68 2.44
N HIS A 59 3.46 9.17 1.47
CA HIS A 59 4.34 10.31 1.67
C HIS A 59 3.52 11.58 1.94
N GLY A 60 3.75 12.17 3.12
CA GLY A 60 3.03 13.35 3.60
C GLY A 60 1.72 13.03 4.33
N PHE A 61 1.40 11.75 4.56
CA PHE A 61 0.28 11.37 5.43
C PHE A 61 0.57 11.71 6.88
N THR A 62 -0.37 12.41 7.52
CA THR A 62 -0.44 12.61 8.96
C THR A 62 -1.84 12.24 9.42
N ALA A 63 -1.95 11.40 10.45
CA ALA A 63 -3.26 11.13 11.07
C ALA A 63 -3.63 12.27 12.01
N ALA A 64 -4.83 12.84 11.84
CA ALA A 64 -5.32 13.94 12.67
C ALA A 64 -5.62 13.51 14.12
N ASN A 65 -5.84 12.21 14.36
CA ASN A 65 -6.07 11.65 15.70
C ASN A 65 -5.74 10.14 15.77
N LEU A 66 -5.78 9.59 16.99
CA LEU A 66 -5.47 8.18 17.26
C LEU A 66 -6.42 7.21 16.54
N ASP A 67 -7.69 7.56 16.40
CA ASP A 67 -8.68 6.70 15.75
C ASP A 67 -8.43 6.59 14.23
N ALA A 68 -8.10 7.71 13.59
CA ALA A 68 -7.68 7.74 12.19
C ALA A 68 -6.40 6.91 12.00
N HIS A 69 -5.42 7.04 12.90
CA HIS A 69 -4.19 6.25 12.86
C HIS A 69 -4.44 4.74 13.02
N LYS A 70 -5.27 4.35 13.99
CA LYS A 70 -5.64 2.95 14.26
C LYS A 70 -6.40 2.31 13.11
N HIS A 71 -7.29 3.05 12.45
CA HIS A 71 -8.00 2.57 11.26
C HIS A 71 -7.04 2.44 10.07
N PHE A 72 -6.23 3.47 9.84
CA PHE A 72 -5.26 3.51 8.75
C PHE A 72 -4.28 2.32 8.77
N ARG A 73 -3.66 2.04 9.93
CA ARG A 73 -2.55 1.10 10.04
C ARG A 73 -2.90 -0.34 9.62
N SER A 74 -4.18 -0.73 9.67
CA SER A 74 -4.62 -2.07 9.31
C SER A 74 -4.98 -2.22 7.83
N ILE A 75 -5.27 -1.13 7.11
CA ILE A 75 -5.84 -1.20 5.76
C ILE A 75 -4.91 -1.92 4.79
N VAL A 76 -3.69 -1.42 4.59
CA VAL A 76 -2.76 -2.00 3.60
C VAL A 76 -2.37 -3.43 3.95
N PRO A 77 -1.95 -3.76 5.19
CA PRO A 77 -1.57 -5.12 5.52
C PRO A 77 -2.69 -6.14 5.38
N LEU A 78 -3.90 -5.84 5.87
CA LEU A 78 -5.05 -6.76 5.77
C LEU A 78 -5.54 -6.89 4.33
N THR A 79 -5.56 -5.78 3.59
CA THR A 79 -5.93 -5.80 2.16
C THR A 79 -4.97 -6.68 1.37
N LEU A 80 -3.66 -6.54 1.57
CA LEU A 80 -2.68 -7.34 0.85
C LEU A 80 -2.73 -8.82 1.24
N ALA A 81 -3.05 -9.13 2.50
CA ALA A 81 -3.26 -10.50 2.93
C ALA A 81 -4.45 -11.20 2.23
N ASP A 82 -5.52 -10.46 1.93
CA ASP A 82 -6.66 -10.95 1.15
C ASP A 82 -6.30 -11.32 -0.30
N TYR A 83 -5.16 -10.84 -0.79
CA TYR A 83 -4.61 -11.11 -2.13
C TYR A 83 -3.28 -11.87 -2.08
N GLY A 84 -3.08 -12.67 -1.04
CA GLY A 84 -1.99 -13.63 -0.91
C GLY A 84 -0.64 -13.02 -0.57
N TRP A 85 -0.61 -11.74 -0.20
CA TRP A 85 0.62 -11.02 0.07
C TRP A 85 0.85 -10.80 1.57
N LYS A 86 2.00 -11.28 2.05
CA LYS A 86 2.47 -11.01 3.41
C LYS A 86 3.40 -9.81 3.39
N VAL A 87 2.88 -8.66 3.83
CA VAL A 87 3.68 -7.44 3.96
C VAL A 87 4.82 -7.67 4.95
N GLY A 88 6.06 -7.39 4.55
CA GLY A 88 7.23 -7.77 5.33
C GLY A 88 7.29 -7.13 6.72
N TYR A 89 6.86 -5.87 6.85
CA TYR A 89 6.84 -5.18 8.16
C TYR A 89 5.78 -5.71 9.13
N LEU A 90 4.82 -6.54 8.70
CA LEU A 90 3.89 -7.19 9.63
C LEU A 90 4.61 -8.05 10.66
N ALA A 91 5.83 -8.50 10.36
CA ALA A 91 6.66 -9.24 11.32
C ALA A 91 6.98 -8.47 12.61
N MET A 92 6.82 -7.14 12.63
CA MET A 92 7.00 -6.33 13.86
C MET A 92 5.74 -6.25 14.73
N PHE A 93 4.60 -6.65 14.20
CA PHE A 93 3.29 -6.49 14.82
C PHE A 93 2.71 -7.87 15.10
N GLU A 94 3.26 -8.56 16.12
CA GLU A 94 2.95 -9.97 16.39
C GLU A 94 1.45 -10.24 16.58
N GLU A 95 0.74 -9.34 17.27
CA GLU A 95 -0.70 -9.45 17.47
C GLU A 95 -1.45 -9.38 16.13
N GLU A 96 -1.17 -8.37 15.30
CA GLU A 96 -1.77 -8.22 13.98
C GLU A 96 -1.38 -9.37 13.05
N ALA A 97 -0.12 -9.81 13.07
CA ALA A 97 0.39 -10.91 12.26
C ALA A 97 -0.27 -12.26 12.60
N SER A 98 -0.57 -12.50 13.88
CA SER A 98 -1.22 -13.72 14.35
C SER A 98 -2.68 -13.85 13.90
N GLN A 99 -3.33 -12.73 13.58
CA GLN A 99 -4.73 -12.68 13.17
C GLN A 99 -4.91 -12.65 11.64
N VAL A 100 -3.82 -12.44 10.90
CA VAL A 100 -3.89 -12.34 9.43
C VAL A 100 -4.08 -13.72 8.81
N THR A 101 -5.21 -13.91 8.14
CA THR A 101 -5.43 -15.06 7.26
C THR A 101 -5.11 -14.66 5.83
N PHE A 102 -4.19 -15.38 5.19
CA PHE A 102 -3.86 -15.17 3.78
C PHE A 102 -4.87 -15.88 2.88
N ARG A 103 -5.43 -15.13 1.95
CA ARG A 103 -6.44 -15.62 1.00
C ARG A 103 -6.06 -15.19 -0.41
N ASN A 104 -6.66 -15.81 -1.41
CA ASN A 104 -6.64 -15.32 -2.79
C ASN A 104 -8.07 -14.94 -3.15
N LYS A 105 -8.54 -13.79 -2.65
CA LYS A 105 -9.90 -13.30 -2.89
C LYS A 105 -10.15 -13.26 -4.40
N ARG A 106 -11.23 -13.92 -4.86
CA ARG A 106 -11.56 -14.06 -6.29
C ARG A 106 -10.44 -14.71 -7.14
N GLY A 107 -9.52 -15.46 -6.52
CA GLY A 107 -8.33 -16.01 -7.19
C GLY A 107 -7.26 -14.98 -7.54
N ILE A 108 -7.42 -13.73 -7.13
CA ILE A 108 -6.50 -12.62 -7.46
C ILE A 108 -5.26 -12.69 -6.58
N ARG A 109 -4.09 -12.33 -7.15
CA ARG A 109 -2.81 -12.28 -6.44
C ARG A 109 -2.08 -10.95 -6.62
N CYS A 110 -1.54 -10.42 -5.53
CA CYS A 110 -0.53 -9.37 -5.57
C CYS A 110 0.86 -10.00 -5.83
N LEU A 111 1.62 -9.45 -6.78
CA LEU A 111 2.93 -9.96 -7.18
C LEU A 111 4.10 -9.11 -6.72
N THR A 112 3.88 -7.81 -6.52
CA THR A 112 4.94 -6.86 -6.17
C THR A 112 4.34 -5.68 -5.43
N ALA A 113 5.00 -5.23 -4.36
CA ALA A 113 4.58 -4.08 -3.58
C ALA A 113 5.73 -3.08 -3.38
N ALA A 114 5.47 -1.81 -3.67
CA ALA A 114 6.32 -0.70 -3.28
C ALA A 114 5.60 0.13 -2.22
N HIS A 115 6.31 0.46 -1.15
CA HIS A 115 5.79 1.28 -0.06
C HIS A 115 6.60 2.57 0.04
N CYS A 116 5.93 3.72 0.12
CA CYS A 116 6.58 5.00 0.33
C CYS A 116 6.02 5.73 1.56
N HIS A 117 6.91 6.30 2.37
CA HIS A 117 6.56 7.11 3.55
C HIS A 117 7.69 8.11 3.83
N GLN A 118 7.36 9.28 4.37
CA GLN A 118 8.31 10.36 4.67
C GLN A 118 9.25 10.11 5.87
N ASP A 119 9.09 8.99 6.59
CA ASP A 119 9.85 8.72 7.83
C ASP A 119 11.08 7.89 7.48
N GLU A 120 12.21 8.57 7.33
CA GLU A 120 13.47 7.96 6.89
C GLU A 120 13.97 6.89 7.86
N THR A 121 13.81 7.09 9.17
CA THR A 121 14.26 6.12 10.16
C THR A 121 13.44 4.83 10.06
N LYS A 122 12.11 4.96 9.97
CA LYS A 122 11.19 3.84 9.81
C LYS A 122 11.43 3.10 8.49
N ILE A 123 11.48 3.84 7.38
CA ILE A 123 11.62 3.25 6.06
C ILE A 123 12.99 2.60 5.86
N SER A 124 14.08 3.21 6.33
CA SER A 124 15.41 2.59 6.24
C SER A 124 15.46 1.28 7.02
N LYS A 125 14.82 1.22 8.19
CA LYS A 125 14.68 -0.02 8.95
C LYS A 125 13.86 -1.06 8.19
N TYR A 126 12.74 -0.68 7.60
CA TYR A 126 11.88 -1.63 6.87
C TYR A 126 12.57 -2.16 5.64
N GLU A 127 13.23 -1.28 4.90
CA GLU A 127 14.04 -1.61 3.74
C GLU A 127 15.16 -2.59 4.09
N SER A 128 15.89 -2.36 5.18
CA SER A 128 16.97 -3.26 5.61
C SER A 128 16.49 -4.62 6.10
N LEU A 129 15.33 -4.70 6.74
CA LEU A 129 14.87 -5.92 7.42
C LEU A 129 13.90 -6.76 6.58
N TYR A 130 13.14 -6.12 5.69
CA TYR A 130 11.96 -6.72 5.08
C TYR A 130 11.93 -6.58 3.56
N SER A 131 12.87 -5.86 2.94
CA SER A 131 12.90 -5.80 1.48
C SER A 131 13.20 -7.17 0.86
N SER A 132 12.68 -7.36 -0.34
CA SER A 132 12.91 -8.53 -1.17
C SER A 132 12.93 -8.13 -2.64
N VAL A 133 13.08 -9.11 -3.54
CA VAL A 133 12.99 -8.87 -4.99
C VAL A 133 11.61 -8.33 -5.41
N SER A 134 10.57 -8.60 -4.62
CA SER A 134 9.19 -8.25 -4.93
C SER A 134 8.57 -7.26 -3.93
N GLU A 135 9.28 -6.87 -2.88
CA GLU A 135 8.84 -5.86 -1.91
C GLU A 135 9.95 -4.85 -1.59
N ARG A 136 9.66 -3.55 -1.68
CA ARG A 136 10.65 -2.49 -1.43
C ARG A 136 10.04 -1.29 -0.71
N PHE A 137 10.86 -0.59 0.07
CA PHE A 137 10.45 0.53 0.90
C PHE A 137 11.27 1.78 0.54
N PHE A 138 10.60 2.92 0.38
CA PHE A 138 11.19 4.15 -0.16
C PHE A 138 10.78 5.39 0.63
N THR A 139 11.69 6.34 0.76
CA THR A 139 11.36 7.69 1.26
C THR A 139 10.96 8.65 0.14
N ASP A 140 11.38 8.36 -1.09
CA ASP A 140 11.14 9.18 -2.27
C ASP A 140 10.02 8.55 -3.14
N PRO A 141 8.87 9.23 -3.30
CA PRO A 141 7.77 8.73 -4.13
C PRO A 141 8.16 8.47 -5.58
N GLN A 142 9.04 9.30 -6.16
CA GLN A 142 9.43 9.18 -7.56
C GLN A 142 10.29 7.93 -7.77
N LYS A 143 11.19 7.63 -6.82
CA LYS A 143 11.99 6.40 -6.86
C LYS A 143 11.14 5.15 -6.67
N ALA A 144 10.17 5.19 -5.76
CA ALA A 144 9.23 4.10 -5.54
C ALA A 144 8.41 3.79 -6.79
N GLU A 145 7.89 4.85 -7.42
CA GLU A 145 7.10 4.76 -8.65
C GLU A 145 7.95 4.27 -9.83
N ALA A 146 9.18 4.76 -9.99
CA ALA A 146 10.08 4.29 -11.02
C ALA A 146 10.39 2.79 -10.86
N TRP A 147 10.65 2.35 -9.63
CA TRP A 147 10.96 0.94 -9.33
C TRP A 147 9.77 0.01 -9.59
N ILE A 148 8.58 0.34 -9.07
CA ILE A 148 7.41 -0.52 -9.27
C ILE A 148 7.00 -0.55 -10.74
N ARG A 149 7.20 0.53 -11.50
CA ARG A 149 6.93 0.54 -12.94
C ARG A 149 7.96 -0.27 -13.73
N SER A 150 9.25 -0.25 -13.35
CA SER A 150 10.28 -1.07 -14.02
C SER A 150 10.15 -2.56 -13.71
N ALA A 151 9.64 -2.93 -12.53
CA ALA A 151 9.33 -4.32 -12.18
C ALA A 151 8.34 -5.00 -13.16
N ALA A 152 7.65 -4.23 -14.01
CA ALA A 152 6.74 -4.75 -15.04
C ALA A 152 7.48 -5.45 -16.18
N GLN A 153 8.77 -5.17 -16.32
CA GLN A 153 9.60 -5.56 -17.45
C GLN A 153 10.47 -6.79 -17.15
N ALA A 154 10.38 -7.36 -15.93
CA ALA A 154 11.08 -8.60 -15.61
C ALA A 154 10.35 -9.79 -16.27
N PRO A 155 11.04 -10.58 -17.12
CA PRO A 155 10.40 -11.70 -17.80
C PRO A 155 10.00 -12.78 -16.80
N SER A 156 8.83 -13.37 -17.05
CA SER A 156 8.32 -14.61 -16.45
C SER A 156 9.27 -15.78 -16.66
#